data_AF-A0AAN5CXU2-F1
#
_entry.id   AF-A0AAN5CXU2-F1
#
_cell.length_a   1.000
_cell.length_b   1.000
_cell.length_c   1.000
_cell.angle_alpha   90.00
_cell.angle_beta   90.00
_cell.angle_gamma   90.00
#
_symmetry.space_group_name_H-M   'P 1'
#
loop_
_entity.id
_entity.type
_entity.pdbx_description
1 polymer ?
#
loop_
_entity_poly.entity_id
_entity_poly.type
_entity_poly.pdbx_seq_one_letter_code
_entity_poly.pdbx_strand_id
1 'polypeptide(L)'
;MGLYKYLLFVFIVNDMVYTVGLFITNPVILNEKGVFSMFSANFPERWVISIFATSHSNSFLILCFHFVYRHIAISSAEGQKLFRRCWFIALLVSIFLSESIIWFILCYFFYAPEYESILKLYDIVKEDYTLTHAESAMIAEHW
;
A
#
# COMPACT_ATOMS: atom_id res chain seq x y z
N MET A 1 -15.96 -21.34 -13.70
CA MET A 1 -14.49 -21.39 -13.59
C MET A 1 -13.75 -20.16 -14.12
N GLY A 2 -14.33 -19.34 -15.02
CA GLY A 2 -13.62 -18.18 -15.60
C GLY A 2 -13.30 -17.05 -14.61
N LEU A 3 -14.30 -16.54 -13.87
CA LEU A 3 -14.13 -15.32 -13.06
C LEU A 3 -13.09 -15.42 -11.94
N TYR A 4 -13.00 -16.59 -11.29
CA TYR A 4 -11.97 -16.84 -10.26
C TYR A 4 -10.55 -16.64 -10.81
N LYS A 5 -10.30 -17.07 -12.05
CA LYS A 5 -8.99 -16.88 -12.70
C LYS A 5 -8.68 -15.41 -12.95
N TYR A 6 -9.69 -14.59 -13.23
CA TYR A 6 -9.50 -13.14 -13.39
C TYR A 6 -9.15 -12.46 -12.07
N LEU A 7 -9.85 -12.78 -10.97
CA LEU A 7 -9.46 -12.25 -9.65
C LEU A 7 -8.04 -12.70 -9.26
N LEU A 8 -7.68 -13.94 -9.57
CA LEU A 8 -6.33 -14.46 -9.29
C LEU A 8 -5.28 -13.72 -10.13
N PHE A 9 -5.59 -13.46 -11.40
CA PHE A 9 -4.71 -12.70 -12.28
C PHE A 9 -4.52 -11.25 -11.80
N VAL A 10 -5.61 -10.58 -11.40
CA VAL A 10 -5.55 -9.22 -10.81
C VAL A 10 -4.69 -9.20 -9.54
N PHE A 11 -4.84 -10.22 -8.69
CA PHE A 11 -3.99 -10.37 -7.50
C PHE A 11 -2.51 -10.50 -7.86
N ILE A 12 -2.16 -11.37 -8.81
CA ILE A 12 -0.77 -11.55 -9.25
C ILE A 12 -0.19 -10.26 -9.85
N VAL A 13 -0.98 -9.56 -10.67
CA VAL A 13 -0.54 -8.27 -11.24
C VAL A 13 -0.32 -7.24 -10.14
N ASN A 14 -1.22 -7.13 -9.17
CA ASN A 14 -1.06 -6.22 -8.03
C ASN A 14 0.17 -6.57 -7.18
N ASP A 15 0.39 -7.86 -6.92
CA ASP A 15 1.55 -8.34 -6.16
C ASP A 15 2.88 -8.07 -6.89
N MET A 16 2.90 -8.21 -8.22
CA MET A 16 4.04 -7.80 -9.03
C MET A 16 4.28 -6.29 -8.95
N VAL A 17 3.23 -5.47 -9.06
CA VAL A 17 3.34 -4.00 -8.93
C VAL A 17 3.88 -3.63 -7.55
N TYR A 18 3.37 -4.26 -6.49
CA TYR A 18 3.86 -4.07 -5.13
C TYR A 18 5.34 -4.44 -5.00
N THR A 19 5.74 -5.60 -5.53
CA THR A 19 7.13 -6.09 -5.46
C THR A 19 8.09 -5.18 -6.23
N VAL A 20 7.68 -4.71 -7.42
CA VAL A 20 8.46 -3.74 -8.20
C VAL A 20 8.54 -2.41 -7.46
N GLY A 21 7.43 -1.95 -6.86
CA GLY A 21 7.40 -0.78 -6.00
C GLY A 21 8.39 -0.91 -4.85
N LEU A 22 8.37 -2.02 -4.11
CA LEU A 22 9.28 -2.31 -3.01
C LEU A 22 10.74 -2.23 -3.44
N PHE A 23 11.08 -2.81 -4.59
CA PHE A 23 12.45 -2.78 -5.12
C PHE A 23 12.89 -1.36 -5.51
N ILE A 24 11.99 -0.59 -6.12
CA ILE A 24 12.27 0.78 -6.57
C ILE A 24 12.38 1.74 -5.38
N THR A 25 11.42 1.70 -4.45
CA THR A 25 11.35 2.65 -3.34
C THR A 25 12.32 2.30 -2.23
N ASN A 26 12.64 1.01 -2.05
CA ASN A 26 13.44 0.48 -0.95
C ASN A 26 13.03 1.13 0.39
N PRO A 27 11.79 0.88 0.83
CA PRO A 27 11.20 1.59 1.95
C PRO A 27 11.81 1.11 3.26
N VAL A 28 12.23 2.05 4.08
CA VAL A 28 12.74 1.80 5.43
C VAL A 28 11.61 2.08 6.40
N ILE A 29 11.30 1.10 7.24
CA ILE A 29 10.26 1.17 8.26
C ILE A 29 10.96 1.18 9.61
N LEU A 30 10.79 2.25 10.37
CA LEU A 30 11.31 2.38 11.73
C LEU A 30 10.14 2.48 12.70
N ASN A 31 10.24 1.72 13.79
CA ASN A 31 9.31 1.79 14.90
C ASN A 31 10.13 1.97 16.18
N GLU A 32 10.22 3.20 16.66
CA GLU A 32 10.93 3.50 17.90
C GLU A 32 10.02 4.25 18.87
N LYS A 33 9.97 3.77 20.12
CA LYS A 33 9.22 4.40 21.23
C LYS A 33 7.74 4.68 20.91
N GLY A 34 7.14 3.89 20.04
CA GLY A 34 5.74 4.02 19.63
C GLY A 34 5.50 5.00 18.49
N VAL A 35 6.56 5.57 17.91
CA VAL A 35 6.48 6.39 16.69
C VAL A 35 6.79 5.50 15.49
N PHE A 36 5.81 5.38 14.60
CA PHE A 36 5.94 4.67 13.33
C PHE A 36 6.37 5.65 12.25
N SER A 37 7.55 5.41 11.66
CA SER A 37 8.09 6.24 10.58
C SER A 37 8.43 5.37 9.38
N MET A 38 8.07 5.86 8.20
CA MET A 38 8.33 5.19 6.94
C MET A 38 8.85 6.21 5.93
N PHE A 39 9.98 5.90 5.31
CA PHE A 39 10.58 6.73 4.28
C PHE A 39 11.20 5.86 3.18
N SER A 40 11.43 6.44 2.02
CA SER A 40 12.02 5.73 0.87
C SER A 40 13.49 6.10 0.77
N ALA A 41 14.35 5.09 0.65
CA ALA A 41 15.80 5.30 0.56
C ALA A 41 16.23 5.93 -0.76
N ASN A 42 15.53 5.61 -1.85
CA ASN A 42 15.90 6.00 -3.21
C ASN A 42 15.20 7.27 -3.68
N PHE A 43 14.02 7.55 -3.12
CA PHE A 43 13.18 8.69 -3.48
C PHE A 43 12.78 9.47 -2.22
N PRO A 44 13.14 10.75 -2.12
CA PRO A 44 12.73 11.58 -0.99
C PRO A 44 11.23 11.90 -1.05
N GLU A 45 10.58 11.88 -2.20
CA GLU A 45 9.25 12.45 -2.32
C GLU A 45 8.17 11.64 -1.57
N ARG A 46 7.41 12.34 -0.72
CA ARG A 46 6.37 11.75 0.14
C ARG A 46 5.26 11.03 -0.64
N TRP A 47 4.98 11.46 -1.86
CA TRP A 47 3.99 10.82 -2.71
C TRP A 47 4.43 9.39 -3.09
N VAL A 48 5.74 9.13 -3.21
CA VAL A 48 6.27 7.80 -3.56
C VAL A 48 6.00 6.81 -2.44
N ILE A 49 6.29 7.20 -1.19
CA ILE A 49 6.04 6.32 -0.04
C ILE A 49 4.54 6.16 0.23
N SER A 50 3.73 7.18 -0.06
CA SER A 50 2.26 7.11 0.05
C SER A 50 1.66 6.13 -0.96
N ILE A 51 2.13 6.13 -2.21
CA ILE A 51 1.72 5.13 -3.22
C ILE A 51 2.14 3.73 -2.78
N PHE A 52 3.36 3.58 -2.28
CA PHE A 52 3.85 2.28 -1.78
C PHE A 52 2.95 1.75 -0.65
N ALA A 53 2.69 2.57 0.38
CA ALA A 53 1.81 2.21 1.49
C ALA A 53 0.38 1.87 1.04
N THR A 54 -0.15 2.62 0.09
CA THR A 54 -1.48 2.34 -0.50
C THR A 54 -1.50 0.99 -1.22
N SER A 55 -0.46 0.67 -1.99
CA SER A 55 -0.39 -0.61 -2.72
C SER A 55 -0.31 -1.82 -1.79
N HIS A 56 0.31 -1.67 -0.61
CA HIS A 56 0.30 -2.70 0.42
C HIS A 56 -1.13 -2.97 0.93
N SER A 57 -1.92 -1.92 1.21
CA SER A 57 -3.31 -2.08 1.66
C SER A 57 -4.20 -2.71 0.58
N ASN A 58 -4.03 -2.31 -0.68
CA ASN A 58 -4.74 -2.88 -1.82
C ASN A 58 -4.57 -4.41 -1.92
N SER A 59 -3.38 -4.95 -1.61
CA SER A 59 -3.15 -6.40 -1.58
C SER A 59 -4.05 -7.11 -0.58
N PHE A 60 -4.25 -6.53 0.62
CA PHE A 60 -5.14 -7.07 1.64
C PHE A 60 -6.60 -7.01 1.18
N LEU A 61 -7.04 -5.91 0.56
CA LEU A 61 -8.40 -5.76 0.05
C LEU A 61 -8.73 -6.78 -1.06
N ILE A 62 -7.80 -7.00 -2.01
CA ILE A 62 -7.97 -8.01 -3.06
C ILE A 62 -8.09 -9.41 -2.44
N LEU A 63 -7.31 -9.70 -1.40
CA LEU A 63 -7.37 -10.96 -0.67
C LEU A 63 -8.71 -11.15 0.06
N CYS A 64 -9.27 -10.09 0.64
CA CYS A 64 -10.65 -10.08 1.17
C CYS A 64 -11.67 -10.39 0.07
N PHE A 65 -11.55 -9.81 -1.13
CA PHE A 65 -12.45 -10.11 -2.25
C PHE A 65 -12.38 -11.58 -2.67
N HIS A 66 -11.19 -12.19 -2.65
CA HIS A 66 -11.02 -13.63 -2.89
C HIS A 66 -11.75 -14.47 -1.85
N PHE A 67 -11.64 -14.13 -0.56
CA PHE A 67 -12.37 -14.84 0.49
C PHE A 67 -13.88 -14.71 0.35
N VAL A 68 -14.38 -13.50 0.09
CA VAL A 68 -15.81 -13.25 -0.14
C VAL A 68 -16.30 -14.04 -1.36
N TYR A 69 -15.55 -14.02 -2.46
CA TYR A 69 -15.86 -14.82 -3.64
C TYR A 69 -15.91 -16.31 -3.32
N ARG A 70 -14.90 -16.84 -2.62
CA ARG A 70 -14.83 -18.25 -2.25
C ARG A 70 -15.98 -18.66 -1.34
N HIS A 71 -16.29 -17.83 -0.34
CA HIS A 71 -17.41 -18.08 0.57
C HIS A 71 -18.73 -18.15 -0.20
N ILE A 72 -19.03 -17.15 -1.03
CA ILE A 72 -20.26 -17.11 -1.83
C ILE A 72 -20.34 -18.28 -2.81
N ALA A 73 -19.22 -18.64 -3.45
CA ALA A 73 -19.16 -19.73 -4.41
C ALA A 73 -19.41 -21.11 -3.77
N ILE A 74 -19.07 -21.29 -2.49
CA ILE A 74 -19.34 -22.52 -1.72
C ILE A 74 -20.75 -22.50 -1.14
N SER A 75 -21.22 -21.36 -0.64
CA SER A 75 -22.50 -21.24 0.06
C SER A 75 -23.73 -21.31 -0.87
N SER A 76 -23.63 -20.93 -2.15
CA SER A 76 -24.77 -20.99 -3.07
C SER A 76 -24.38 -20.98 -4.55
N ALA A 77 -25.01 -21.86 -5.34
CA ALA A 77 -24.91 -21.85 -6.80
C ALA A 77 -25.50 -20.59 -7.45
N GLU A 78 -26.51 -19.98 -6.82
CA GLU A 78 -27.08 -18.68 -7.24
C GLU A 78 -26.09 -17.54 -6.98
N GLY A 79 -25.30 -17.63 -5.91
CA GLY A 79 -24.28 -16.64 -5.55
C GLY A 79 -23.20 -16.45 -6.63
N GLN A 80 -22.86 -17.52 -7.37
CA GLN A 80 -21.93 -17.42 -8.50
C GLN A 80 -22.48 -16.58 -9.66
N LYS A 81 -23.81 -16.47 -9.81
CA LYS A 81 -24.43 -15.61 -10.83
C LYS A 81 -24.31 -14.13 -10.47
N LEU A 82 -24.24 -13.78 -9.19
CA LEU A 82 -24.09 -12.40 -8.71
C LEU A 82 -22.79 -11.77 -9.23
N PHE A 83 -21.70 -12.53 -9.15
CA PHE A 83 -20.37 -12.12 -9.60
C PHE A 83 -20.23 -11.98 -11.13
N ARG A 84 -21.18 -12.52 -11.93
CA ARG A 84 -21.26 -12.24 -13.37
C ARG A 84 -21.99 -10.94 -13.70
N ARG A 85 -22.68 -10.32 -12.73
CA ARG A 85 -23.41 -9.07 -12.98
C ARG A 85 -22.43 -7.90 -12.98
N CYS A 86 -22.45 -7.11 -14.05
CA CYS A 86 -21.54 -5.96 -14.22
C CYS A 86 -21.66 -4.95 -13.06
N TRP A 87 -22.85 -4.76 -12.49
CA TRP A 87 -23.03 -3.84 -11.35
C TRP A 87 -22.24 -4.28 -10.11
N PHE A 88 -22.11 -5.59 -9.88
CA PHE A 88 -21.40 -6.11 -8.72
C PHE A 88 -19.89 -5.98 -8.91
N ILE A 89 -19.41 -6.18 -10.13
CA ILE A 89 -18.01 -5.89 -10.49
C ILE A 89 -17.72 -4.39 -10.34
N ALA A 90 -18.61 -3.53 -10.83
CA ALA A 90 -18.48 -2.08 -10.69
C ALA A 90 -18.45 -1.66 -9.20
N LEU A 91 -19.23 -2.31 -8.34
CA LEU A 91 -19.18 -2.10 -6.89
C LEU A 91 -17.82 -2.49 -6.31
N LEU A 92 -17.25 -3.65 -6.67
CA LEU A 92 -15.93 -4.06 -6.19
C LEU A 92 -14.82 -3.09 -6.63
N VAL A 93 -14.87 -2.66 -7.90
CA VAL A 93 -13.93 -1.66 -8.43
C VAL A 93 -14.10 -0.32 -7.71
N SER A 94 -15.34 0.10 -7.43
CA SER A 94 -15.61 1.33 -6.68
C SER A 94 -15.06 1.26 -5.26
N ILE A 95 -15.20 0.11 -4.58
CA ILE A 95 -14.63 -0.09 -3.24
C ILE A 95 -13.11 0.01 -3.30
N PHE A 96 -12.48 -0.69 -4.26
CA PHE A 96 -11.03 -0.65 -4.45
C PHE A 96 -10.52 0.78 -4.68
N LEU A 97 -11.16 1.53 -5.60
CA LEU A 97 -10.77 2.91 -5.87
C LEU A 97 -10.97 3.82 -4.66
N SER A 98 -12.08 3.69 -3.94
CA SER A 98 -12.33 4.49 -2.74
C SER A 98 -11.30 4.21 -1.64
N GLU A 99 -10.95 2.94 -1.43
CA GLU A 99 -9.97 2.54 -0.42
C GLU A 99 -8.56 3.02 -0.79
N SER A 100 -8.17 2.89 -2.06
CA SER A 100 -6.92 3.46 -2.57
C SER A 100 -6.84 4.98 -2.37
N ILE A 101 -7.91 5.73 -2.67
CA ILE A 101 -7.94 7.19 -2.51
C ILE A 101 -7.85 7.57 -1.03
N ILE A 102 -8.63 6.90 -0.18
CA ILE A 102 -8.64 7.18 1.27
C ILE A 102 -7.26 6.92 1.86
N TRP A 103 -6.64 5.78 1.55
CA TRP A 103 -5.30 5.46 2.05
C TRP A 103 -4.24 6.43 1.54
N PHE A 104 -4.30 6.80 0.26
CA PHE A 104 -3.37 7.77 -0.28
C PHE A 104 -3.49 9.11 0.43
N ILE A 105 -4.72 9.61 0.66
CA ILE A 105 -4.97 10.86 1.38
C ILE A 105 -4.47 10.76 2.83
N LEU A 106 -4.73 9.65 3.52
CA LEU A 106 -4.26 9.44 4.89
C LEU A 106 -2.73 9.44 4.94
N CYS A 107 -2.06 8.67 4.09
CA CYS A 107 -0.60 8.63 4.04
C CYS A 107 0.02 9.96 3.62
N TYR A 108 -0.61 10.69 2.69
CA TYR A 108 -0.04 11.94 2.19
C TYR A 108 -0.21 13.10 3.16
N PHE A 109 -1.41 13.26 3.74
CA PHE A 109 -1.74 14.41 4.59
C PHE A 109 -1.55 14.17 6.09
N PHE A 110 -1.87 12.96 6.59
CA PHE A 110 -1.84 12.69 8.04
C PHE A 110 -0.48 12.17 8.52
N TYR A 111 0.33 11.59 7.63
CA TYR A 111 1.70 11.16 7.94
C TYR A 111 2.75 12.22 7.57
N ALA A 112 2.40 13.51 7.61
CA ALA A 112 3.38 14.58 7.50
C ALA A 112 4.32 14.53 8.72
N PRO A 113 5.65 14.43 8.52
CA PRO A 113 6.57 14.33 9.63
C PRO A 113 6.67 15.66 10.36
N GLU A 114 6.62 15.61 11.70
CA GLU A 114 6.94 16.75 12.56
C GLU A 114 8.47 16.92 12.64
N TYR A 115 8.96 18.16 12.48
CA TYR A 115 10.39 18.51 12.46
C TYR A 115 11.21 17.89 13.62
N GLU A 116 10.63 17.80 14.82
CA GLU A 116 11.30 17.23 15.99
C GLU A 116 11.48 15.70 15.91
N SER A 117 10.55 15.00 15.26
CA SER A 117 10.62 13.55 15.04
C SER A 117 11.70 13.20 14.02
N ILE A 118 11.96 14.11 13.07
CA ILE A 118 12.95 13.95 12.00
C ILE A 118 14.37 14.07 12.53
N LEU A 119 14.65 15.04 13.41
CA LEU A 119 15.97 15.17 14.04
C LEU A 119 16.34 13.91 14.83
N LYS A 120 15.39 13.35 15.57
CA LYS A 120 15.56 12.07 16.26
C LYS A 120 15.80 10.95 15.26
N LEU A 121 15.00 10.89 14.17
CA LEU A 121 15.18 9.90 13.11
C LEU A 121 16.53 10.01 12.43
N TYR A 122 17.03 11.21 12.19
CA TYR A 122 18.32 11.45 11.54
C TYR A 122 19.47 10.90 12.37
N ASP A 123 19.45 11.13 13.68
CA ASP A 123 20.48 10.60 14.58
C ASP A 123 20.47 9.06 14.58
N ILE A 124 19.28 8.45 14.61
CA ILE A 124 19.10 6.98 14.55
C ILE A 124 19.53 6.42 13.19
N VAL A 125 19.07 7.01 12.09
CA VAL A 125 19.38 6.57 10.72
C VAL A 125 20.86 6.75 10.41
N LYS A 126 21.51 7.77 10.96
CA LYS A 126 22.95 7.98 10.79
C LYS A 126 23.80 6.99 11.60
N GLU A 127 23.30 6.55 12.75
CA GLU A 127 23.98 5.57 13.60
C GLU A 127 23.83 4.14 13.08
N ASP A 128 22.61 3.76 12.64
CA ASP A 128 22.29 2.39 12.23
C ASP A 128 22.33 2.15 10.71
N TYR A 129 22.22 3.19 9.88
CA TYR A 129 22.19 3.10 8.42
C TYR A 129 23.27 3.99 7.76
N THR A 130 23.67 3.65 6.53
CA THR A 130 24.70 4.42 5.81
C THR A 130 24.21 5.85 5.48
N LEU A 131 25.15 6.81 5.41
CA LEU A 131 24.88 8.25 5.19
C LEU A 131 23.91 8.55 4.04
N THR A 132 23.93 7.72 2.98
CA THR A 132 23.04 7.84 1.82
C THR A 132 21.56 7.72 2.16
N HIS A 133 21.20 6.99 3.22
CA HIS A 133 19.82 6.83 3.70
C HIS A 133 19.36 7.97 4.62
N ALA A 134 20.31 8.61 5.32
CA ALA A 134 20.05 9.76 6.18
C ALA A 134 19.75 11.03 5.36
N GLU A 135 20.44 11.19 4.22
CA GLU A 135 20.22 12.33 3.30
C GLU A 135 18.86 12.24 2.59
N SER A 136 18.42 11.06 2.15
CA SER A 136 17.11 10.88 1.51
C SER A 136 15.94 11.10 2.48
N ALA A 137 16.11 10.77 3.77
CA ALA A 137 15.14 11.11 4.81
C ALA A 137 14.98 12.63 5.02
N MET A 138 16.06 13.42 4.82
CA MET A 138 16.05 14.88 4.96
C MET A 138 15.50 15.59 3.72
N ILE A 139 15.84 15.11 2.51
CA ILE A 139 15.38 15.74 1.24
C ILE A 139 13.86 15.59 1.05
N ALA A 140 13.24 14.59 1.69
CA ALA A 140 11.79 14.36 1.71
C ALA A 140 10.95 15.52 2.28
N GLU A 141 11.61 16.48 2.91
CA GLU A 141 11.00 17.60 3.60
C GLU A 141 11.22 18.96 2.94
N HIS A 142 12.21 19.11 2.07
CA HIS A 142 12.55 20.40 1.46
C HIS A 142 11.68 20.80 0.25
N TRP A 143 10.49 20.19 0.10
CA TRP A 143 9.51 20.48 -0.95
C TRP A 143 8.10 20.58 -0.39
#